data_AF-A0A352KKD8-F1
#
_entry.id   AF-A0A352KKD8-F1
#
_cell.length_a   1.000
_cell.length_b   1.000
_cell.length_c   1.000
_cell.angle_alpha   90.00
_cell.angle_beta   90.00
_cell.angle_gamma   90.00
#
_symmetry.space_group_name_H-M   'P 1'
#
loop_
_entity.id
_entity.type
_entity.pdbx_description
1 polymer ?
#
loop_
_entity_poly.entity_id
_entity_poly.type
_entity_poly.pdbx_seq_one_letter_code
_entity_poly.pdbx_strand_id
1 'polypeptide(L)'
;VFFGRLGQAFAMFTHFSIRHPYGHHNLVCTPADPATAKRGENFWPFAVRSTIGQYKMTWQLERDRLAKKGSGPWSIENKALRGWGMELLVAMLFFWAAGIVGLIGYLAVGVIAQTILELANYIEHYGLHRVPNEPQQIRHAWNDNTRLTYWLTWAIGRHAHHHADADVEFWNLKPVLNQAPETPFGYLATWAICTIPPIWHALMNPKLLEWDEKFATEAERELAAQANALSGQPMLMKAAEQYYREKGKQVPQPPAQPQPLAGSHEASPAL
;
A
#
# COMPACT_ATOMS: atom_id res chain seq x y z
N VAL A 1 -16.22 16.04 -4.66
CA VAL A 1 -16.25 14.57 -4.39
C VAL A 1 -17.06 13.76 -5.40
N PHE A 2 -18.31 14.13 -5.73
CA PHE A 2 -19.17 13.32 -6.65
C PHE A 2 -18.53 13.06 -8.03
N PHE A 3 -18.12 14.11 -8.75
CA PHE A 3 -17.49 13.97 -10.07
C PHE A 3 -16.19 13.15 -10.04
N GLY A 4 -15.38 13.30 -9.00
CA GLY A 4 -14.18 12.48 -8.82
C GLY A 4 -14.50 10.99 -8.67
N ARG A 5 -15.55 10.65 -7.91
CA ARG A 5 -16.00 9.26 -7.76
C ARG A 5 -16.63 8.71 -9.05
N LEU A 6 -17.33 9.55 -9.82
CA LEU A 6 -17.83 9.16 -11.14
C LEU A 6 -16.69 8.82 -12.09
N GLY A 7 -15.63 9.64 -12.14
CA GLY A 7 -14.44 9.34 -12.94
C GLY A 7 -13.78 8.02 -12.52
N GLN A 8 -13.69 7.75 -11.22
CA GLN A 8 -13.15 6.50 -10.69
C GLN A 8 -13.95 5.24 -11.12
N ALA A 9 -15.26 5.36 -11.40
CA ALA A 9 -16.06 4.22 -11.83
C ALA A 9 -15.63 3.67 -13.19
N PHE A 10 -15.02 4.51 -14.05
CA PHE A 10 -14.50 4.09 -15.36
C PHE A 10 -13.22 3.24 -15.27
N ALA A 11 -12.62 3.15 -14.09
CA ALA A 11 -11.40 2.39 -13.85
C ALA A 11 -11.51 1.43 -12.65
N MET A 12 -12.73 1.11 -12.18
CA MET A 12 -12.98 0.22 -11.03
C MET A 12 -12.34 0.69 -9.71
N PHE A 13 -12.34 2.01 -9.48
CA PHE A 13 -11.54 2.67 -8.44
C PHE A 13 -12.35 3.38 -7.35
N THR A 14 -13.67 3.21 -7.31
CA THR A 14 -14.53 4.02 -6.43
C THR A 14 -14.24 3.84 -4.95
N HIS A 15 -13.67 2.69 -4.58
CA HIS A 15 -13.22 2.35 -3.23
C HIS A 15 -12.11 3.30 -2.72
N PHE A 16 -11.27 3.83 -3.62
CA PHE A 16 -10.15 4.72 -3.29
C PHE A 16 -10.61 5.98 -2.55
N SER A 17 -11.71 6.59 -2.98
CA SER A 17 -12.28 7.80 -2.35
C SER A 17 -12.78 7.63 -0.90
N ILE A 18 -12.79 6.40 -0.39
CA ILE A 18 -13.12 6.08 0.99
C ILE A 18 -11.83 5.69 1.71
N ARG A 19 -11.15 4.65 1.21
CA ARG A 19 -10.02 4.08 1.94
C ARG A 19 -8.78 4.95 1.93
N HIS A 20 -8.57 5.78 0.92
CA HIS A 20 -7.39 6.63 0.86
C HIS A 20 -7.40 7.68 1.98
N PRO A 21 -8.41 8.57 2.08
CA PRO A 21 -8.43 9.60 3.13
C PRO A 21 -8.69 9.04 4.53
N TYR A 22 -9.60 8.07 4.68
CA TYR A 22 -10.03 7.60 6.01
C TYR A 22 -9.26 6.37 6.52
N GLY A 23 -8.54 5.68 5.64
CA GLY A 23 -7.76 4.48 5.95
C GLY A 23 -6.27 4.72 5.78
N HIS A 24 -5.79 4.69 4.54
CA HIS A 24 -4.37 4.78 4.19
C HIS A 24 -3.70 5.99 4.82
N HIS A 25 -4.17 7.22 4.60
CA HIS A 25 -3.57 8.42 5.24
C HIS A 25 -3.46 8.33 6.76
N ASN A 26 -4.43 7.69 7.42
CA ASN A 26 -4.44 7.52 8.88
C ASN A 26 -3.55 6.37 9.36
N LEU A 27 -3.33 5.35 8.53
CA LEU A 27 -2.71 4.07 8.91
C LEU A 27 -1.40 3.77 8.16
N VAL A 28 -0.98 4.64 7.25
CA VAL A 28 0.21 4.47 6.41
C VAL A 28 1.45 4.23 7.26
N CYS A 29 2.35 3.36 6.78
CA CYS A 29 3.54 2.90 7.48
C CYS A 29 3.28 2.14 8.79
N THR A 30 2.05 1.67 9.00
CA THR A 30 1.68 0.79 10.12
C THR A 30 1.23 -0.58 9.60
N PRO A 31 1.26 -1.65 10.42
CA PRO A 31 0.76 -2.96 10.02
C PRO A 31 -0.73 -2.97 9.62
N ALA A 32 -1.50 -1.97 10.03
CA ALA A 32 -2.93 -1.88 9.76
C ALA A 32 -3.27 -1.35 8.36
N ASP A 33 -2.31 -0.75 7.64
CA ASP A 33 -2.52 -0.30 6.26
C ASP A 33 -2.10 -1.38 5.23
N PRO A 34 -3.05 -1.93 4.45
CA PRO A 34 -2.76 -2.87 3.38
C PRO A 34 -1.80 -2.33 2.32
N ALA A 35 -1.83 -1.02 2.07
CA ALA A 35 -1.05 -0.34 1.02
C ALA A 35 0.39 0.01 1.45
N THR A 36 0.77 -0.33 2.68
CA THR A 36 2.17 -0.25 3.13
C THR A 36 2.90 -1.53 2.76
N ALA A 37 3.93 -1.40 1.92
CA ALA A 37 4.77 -2.51 1.50
C ALA A 37 5.82 -2.86 2.57
N LYS A 38 6.04 -4.16 2.81
CA LYS A 38 6.95 -4.63 3.85
C LYS A 38 8.39 -4.73 3.34
N ARG A 39 9.36 -4.64 4.25
CA ARG A 39 10.78 -4.89 3.93
C ARG A 39 10.95 -6.30 3.36
N GLY A 40 11.57 -6.41 2.19
CA GLY A 40 11.78 -7.68 1.49
C GLY A 40 10.55 -8.23 0.75
N GLU A 41 9.39 -7.57 0.84
CA GLU A 41 8.21 -7.96 0.05
C GLU A 41 8.47 -7.67 -1.43
N ASN A 42 7.97 -8.54 -2.33
CA ASN A 42 8.03 -8.33 -3.77
C ASN A 42 6.76 -7.63 -4.27
N PHE A 43 6.87 -6.89 -5.38
CA PHE A 43 5.76 -6.11 -5.92
C PHE A 43 4.48 -6.92 -6.20
N TRP A 44 4.54 -8.04 -6.93
CA TRP A 44 3.33 -8.77 -7.33
C TRP A 44 2.55 -9.38 -6.14
N PRO A 45 3.20 -10.09 -5.18
CA PRO A 45 2.52 -10.50 -3.96
C PRO A 45 1.96 -9.33 -3.14
N PHE A 46 2.69 -8.21 -3.06
CA PHE A 46 2.21 -6.99 -2.44
C PHE A 46 0.93 -6.49 -3.12
N ALA A 47 0.95 -6.31 -4.45
CA ALA A 47 -0.16 -5.73 -5.21
C ALA A 47 -1.45 -6.53 -4.99
N VAL A 48 -1.36 -7.87 -4.96
CA VAL A 48 -2.51 -8.75 -4.68
C VAL A 48 -2.97 -8.60 -3.22
N ARG A 49 -2.06 -8.73 -2.24
CA ARG A 49 -2.39 -8.60 -0.81
C ARG A 49 -3.00 -7.25 -0.48
N SER A 50 -2.35 -6.19 -0.97
CA SER A 50 -2.74 -4.80 -0.82
C SER A 50 -4.14 -4.62 -1.39
N THR A 51 -4.35 -4.89 -2.69
CA THR A 51 -5.68 -4.74 -3.33
C THR A 51 -6.79 -5.43 -2.53
N ILE A 52 -6.64 -6.71 -2.17
CA ILE A 52 -7.66 -7.44 -1.39
C ILE A 52 -7.88 -6.78 -0.02
N GLY A 53 -6.79 -6.44 0.69
CA GLY A 53 -6.86 -5.75 1.97
C GLY A 53 -7.53 -4.38 1.83
N GLN A 54 -7.36 -3.71 0.69
CA GLN A 54 -7.92 -2.40 0.47
C GLN A 54 -9.44 -2.41 0.31
N TYR A 55 -9.99 -3.40 -0.39
CA TYR A 55 -11.44 -3.63 -0.46
C TYR A 55 -12.02 -4.02 0.91
N LYS A 56 -11.34 -4.90 1.65
CA LYS A 56 -11.75 -5.27 3.02
C LYS A 56 -11.81 -4.05 3.96
N MET A 57 -10.77 -3.22 3.93
CA MET A 57 -10.71 -1.98 4.70
C MET A 57 -11.84 -1.03 4.31
N THR A 58 -12.11 -0.86 3.01
CA THR A 58 -13.21 -0.01 2.53
C THR A 58 -14.55 -0.44 3.13
N TRP A 59 -14.83 -1.75 3.13
CA TRP A 59 -16.05 -2.29 3.72
C TRP A 59 -16.13 -2.06 5.22
N GLN A 60 -15.03 -2.30 5.95
CA GLN A 60 -14.96 -2.09 7.40
C GLN A 60 -15.19 -0.63 7.77
N LEU A 61 -14.53 0.31 7.09
CA LEU A 61 -14.69 1.75 7.31
C LEU A 61 -16.14 2.19 7.14
N GLU A 62 -16.82 1.73 6.09
CA GLU A 62 -18.22 2.09 5.85
C GLU A 62 -19.19 1.43 6.84
N ARG A 63 -18.94 0.16 7.20
CA ARG A 63 -19.72 -0.53 8.24
C ARG A 63 -19.62 0.22 9.56
N ASP A 64 -18.42 0.61 9.97
CA ASP A 64 -18.19 1.28 11.25
C ASP A 64 -18.76 2.70 11.24
N ARG A 65 -18.67 3.41 10.11
CA ARG A 65 -19.32 4.72 9.91
C ARG A 65 -20.84 4.63 10.01
N LEU A 66 -21.46 3.58 9.45
CA LEU A 66 -22.91 3.40 9.47
C LEU A 66 -23.41 2.95 10.84
N ALA A 67 -22.66 2.08 11.53
CA ALA A 67 -22.97 1.68 12.90
C ALA A 67 -23.04 2.90 13.84
N LYS A 68 -22.10 3.84 13.71
CA LYS A 68 -22.12 5.13 14.45
C LYS A 68 -23.36 6.00 14.15
N LYS A 69 -24.03 5.76 13.02
CA LYS A 69 -25.28 6.44 12.62
C LYS A 69 -26.55 5.66 12.95
N GLY A 70 -26.44 4.48 13.56
CA GLY A 70 -27.59 3.59 13.80
C GLY A 70 -28.10 2.87 12.55
N SER A 71 -27.32 2.84 11.47
CA SER A 71 -27.69 2.20 10.20
C SER A 71 -26.91 0.91 9.97
N GLY A 72 -27.52 -0.06 9.28
CA GLY A 72 -26.84 -1.30 8.87
C GLY A 72 -25.90 -1.10 7.67
N PRO A 73 -24.94 -2.02 7.44
CA PRO A 73 -23.97 -1.92 6.34
C PRO A 73 -24.62 -2.07 4.96
N TRP A 74 -25.76 -2.75 4.87
CA TRP A 74 -26.55 -2.94 3.63
C TRP A 74 -27.57 -1.81 3.45
N SER A 75 -27.10 -0.57 3.53
CA SER A 75 -27.94 0.64 3.37
C SER A 75 -27.53 1.40 2.10
N ILE A 76 -28.48 2.14 1.52
CA ILE A 76 -28.19 3.09 0.44
C ILE A 76 -27.24 4.20 0.91
N GLU A 77 -27.11 4.44 2.22
CA GLU A 77 -26.11 5.34 2.76
C GLU A 77 -24.68 4.81 2.65
N ASN A 78 -24.48 3.51 2.38
CA ASN A 78 -23.16 2.92 2.20
C ASN A 78 -22.52 3.43 0.91
N LYS A 79 -21.45 4.21 1.06
CA LYS A 79 -20.72 4.82 -0.03
C LYS A 79 -19.97 3.80 -0.88
N ALA A 80 -19.55 2.67 -0.30
CA ALA A 80 -18.90 1.58 -1.03
C ALA A 80 -19.91 0.88 -1.94
N LEU A 81 -21.09 0.50 -1.42
CA LEU A 81 -22.14 -0.13 -2.24
C LEU A 81 -22.57 0.77 -3.41
N ARG A 82 -22.72 2.08 -3.15
CA ARG A 82 -23.00 3.05 -4.22
C ARG A 82 -21.88 3.11 -5.26
N GLY A 83 -20.62 3.11 -4.83
CA GLY A 83 -19.46 3.11 -5.73
C GLY A 83 -19.40 1.85 -6.60
N TRP A 84 -19.51 0.67 -5.99
CA TRP A 84 -19.53 -0.60 -6.73
C TRP A 84 -20.75 -0.74 -7.64
N GLY A 85 -21.90 -0.18 -7.24
CA GLY A 85 -23.07 -0.07 -8.12
C GLY A 85 -22.79 0.81 -9.35
N MET A 86 -22.06 1.93 -9.19
CA MET A 86 -21.64 2.76 -10.32
C MET A 86 -20.67 2.02 -11.25
N GLU A 87 -19.70 1.29 -10.71
CA GLU A 87 -18.77 0.46 -11.50
C GLU A 87 -19.51 -0.61 -12.31
N LEU A 88 -20.47 -1.31 -11.68
CA LEU A 88 -21.32 -2.28 -12.35
C LEU A 88 -22.13 -1.65 -13.49
N LEU A 89 -22.70 -0.46 -13.27
CA LEU A 89 -23.42 0.29 -14.31
C LEU A 89 -22.49 0.63 -15.48
N VAL A 90 -21.27 1.10 -15.22
CA VAL A 90 -20.29 1.37 -16.29
C VAL A 90 -19.92 0.09 -17.03
N ALA A 91 -19.65 -1.01 -16.34
CA ALA A 91 -19.38 -2.30 -16.97
C ALA A 91 -20.51 -2.74 -17.91
N MET A 92 -21.77 -2.58 -17.48
CA MET A 92 -22.94 -2.87 -18.31
C MET A 92 -23.06 -1.94 -19.52
N LEU A 93 -22.70 -0.66 -19.40
CA LEU A 93 -22.69 0.28 -20.53
C LEU A 93 -21.65 -0.11 -21.59
N PHE A 94 -20.44 -0.51 -21.16
CA PHE A 94 -19.41 -1.01 -22.08
C PHE A 94 -19.83 -2.32 -22.74
N PHE A 95 -20.45 -3.23 -21.99
CA PHE A 95 -21.01 -4.46 -22.55
C PHE A 95 -22.16 -4.17 -23.54
N TRP A 96 -23.04 -3.23 -23.22
CA TRP A 96 -24.14 -2.85 -24.11
C TRP A 96 -23.64 -2.22 -25.41
N ALA A 97 -22.60 -1.39 -25.35
CA ALA A 97 -22.05 -0.70 -26.52
C ALA A 97 -21.24 -1.61 -27.46
N ALA A 98 -20.47 -2.57 -26.93
CA ALA A 98 -19.52 -3.37 -27.70
C ALA A 98 -19.49 -4.87 -27.33
N GLY A 99 -20.52 -5.37 -26.66
CA GLY A 99 -20.61 -6.76 -26.22
C GLY A 99 -19.49 -7.15 -25.26
N ILE A 100 -19.09 -8.43 -25.33
CA ILE A 100 -18.02 -8.97 -24.48
C ILE A 100 -16.68 -8.26 -24.69
N VAL A 101 -16.41 -7.74 -25.90
CA VAL A 101 -15.17 -6.99 -26.20
C VAL A 101 -15.13 -5.69 -25.39
N GLY A 102 -16.26 -4.98 -25.30
CA GLY A 102 -16.37 -3.77 -24.47
C GLY A 102 -16.13 -4.06 -22.99
N LEU A 103 -16.72 -5.14 -22.47
CA LEU A 103 -16.51 -5.55 -21.08
C LEU A 103 -15.05 -5.92 -20.80
N ILE A 104 -14.41 -6.71 -21.67
CA ILE A 104 -12.99 -7.05 -21.53
C ILE A 104 -12.12 -5.79 -21.55
N GLY A 105 -12.41 -4.84 -22.44
CA GLY A 105 -11.72 -3.55 -22.50
C GLY A 105 -11.82 -2.77 -21.18
N TYR A 106 -13.03 -2.68 -20.61
CA TYR A 106 -13.26 -2.04 -19.32
C TYR A 106 -12.47 -2.71 -18.19
N LEU A 107 -12.52 -4.05 -18.10
CA LEU A 107 -11.80 -4.82 -17.09
C LEU A 107 -10.28 -4.66 -17.25
N ALA A 108 -9.77 -4.65 -18.48
CA ALA A 108 -8.35 -4.43 -18.76
C ALA A 108 -7.89 -3.05 -18.29
N VAL A 109 -8.67 -1.98 -18.56
CA VAL A 109 -8.39 -0.64 -18.03
C VAL A 109 -8.39 -0.63 -16.50
N GLY A 110 -9.35 -1.31 -15.86
CA GLY A 110 -9.41 -1.44 -14.41
C GLY A 110 -8.16 -2.12 -13.82
N VAL A 111 -7.71 -3.22 -14.41
CA VAL A 111 -6.48 -3.92 -13.98
C VAL A 111 -5.24 -3.06 -14.18
N ILE A 112 -5.12 -2.36 -15.30
CA ILE A 112 -4.00 -1.45 -15.58
C ILE A 112 -3.98 -0.31 -14.55
N ALA A 113 -5.12 0.34 -14.33
CA ALA A 113 -5.24 1.40 -13.34
C ALA A 113 -4.86 0.91 -11.94
N GLN A 114 -5.38 -0.26 -11.51
CA GLN A 114 -5.05 -0.86 -10.21
C GLN A 114 -3.56 -1.14 -10.09
N THR A 115 -2.95 -1.69 -11.13
CA THR A 115 -1.51 -1.98 -11.13
C THR A 115 -0.69 -0.70 -10.99
N ILE A 116 -1.06 0.37 -11.69
CA ILE A 116 -0.37 1.67 -11.57
C ILE A 116 -0.51 2.26 -10.16
N LEU A 117 -1.68 2.14 -9.53
CA LEU A 117 -1.86 2.59 -8.15
C LEU A 117 -1.04 1.74 -7.17
N GLU A 118 -1.01 0.43 -7.33
CA GLU A 118 -0.18 -0.43 -6.48
C GLU A 118 1.31 -0.15 -6.69
N LEU A 119 1.74 0.17 -7.92
CA LEU A 119 3.12 0.59 -8.17
C LEU A 119 3.44 1.86 -7.37
N ALA A 120 2.55 2.85 -7.35
CA ALA A 120 2.69 4.04 -6.52
C ALA A 120 2.79 3.69 -5.03
N ASN A 121 1.77 3.05 -4.47
CA ASN A 121 1.72 2.65 -3.06
C ASN A 121 2.98 1.87 -2.63
N TYR A 122 3.41 0.94 -3.49
CA TYR A 122 4.57 0.11 -3.21
C TYR A 122 5.85 0.94 -3.08
N ILE A 123 6.13 1.81 -4.05
CA ILE A 123 7.39 2.55 -4.08
C ILE A 123 7.40 3.70 -3.07
N GLU A 124 6.24 4.29 -2.81
CA GLU A 124 6.05 5.44 -1.93
C GLU A 124 6.14 5.07 -0.45
N HIS A 125 5.78 3.84 -0.08
CA HIS A 125 5.78 3.38 1.31
C HIS A 125 6.59 2.12 1.56
N TYR A 126 7.52 1.78 0.64
CA TYR A 126 8.33 0.58 0.76
C TYR A 126 9.12 0.53 2.06
N GLY A 127 8.79 -0.40 2.94
CA GLY A 127 9.58 -0.75 4.13
C GLY A 127 9.68 0.34 5.21
N LEU A 128 8.86 1.39 5.11
CA LEU A 128 8.83 2.49 6.09
C LEU A 128 7.91 2.13 7.26
N HIS A 129 8.29 2.58 8.46
CA HIS A 129 7.56 2.29 9.70
C HIS A 129 7.17 3.57 10.42
N ARG A 130 5.98 3.56 10.99
CA ARG A 130 5.44 4.60 11.87
C ARG A 130 4.85 3.94 13.11
N VAL A 131 5.03 4.57 14.26
CA VAL A 131 4.34 4.17 15.49
C VAL A 131 2.82 4.35 15.28
N PRO A 132 1.97 3.32 15.42
CA PRO A 132 0.58 3.37 14.96
C PRO A 132 -0.29 4.52 15.48
N ASN A 133 0.01 5.03 16.68
CA ASN A 133 -0.75 6.09 17.32
C ASN A 133 -0.12 7.49 17.15
N GLU A 134 0.98 7.61 16.42
CA GLU A 134 1.65 8.88 16.16
C GLU A 134 1.22 9.47 14.81
N PRO A 135 1.18 10.80 14.65
CA PRO A 135 0.84 11.41 13.37
C PRO A 135 1.83 11.03 12.27
N GLN A 136 1.34 10.97 11.03
CA GLN A 136 2.18 10.85 9.85
C GLN A 136 3.15 12.04 9.76
N GLN A 137 4.36 11.79 9.24
CA GLN A 137 5.42 12.77 9.07
C GLN A 137 6.01 12.62 7.68
N ILE A 138 6.65 13.66 7.17
CA ILE A 138 7.31 13.66 5.84
C ILE A 138 8.31 12.50 5.64
N ARG A 139 8.85 11.94 6.73
CA ARG A 139 9.76 10.80 6.69
C ARG A 139 9.10 9.45 6.40
N HIS A 140 7.77 9.31 6.52
CA HIS A 140 7.08 8.04 6.19
C HIS A 140 6.50 8.03 4.77
N ALA A 141 7.21 8.67 3.84
CA ALA A 141 6.95 8.57 2.41
C ALA A 141 8.27 8.74 1.65
N TRP A 142 8.53 7.88 0.67
CA TRP A 142 9.56 8.10 -0.33
C TRP A 142 9.09 9.18 -1.30
N ASN A 143 9.91 10.21 -1.48
CA ASN A 143 9.59 11.38 -2.28
C ASN A 143 10.37 11.40 -3.60
N ASP A 144 9.83 12.05 -4.63
CA ASP A 144 10.53 12.36 -5.88
C ASP A 144 10.42 13.86 -6.15
N ASN A 145 11.58 14.53 -6.20
CA ASN A 145 11.64 15.95 -6.44
C ASN A 145 11.74 16.36 -7.93
N THR A 146 11.77 15.39 -8.84
CA THR A 146 11.98 15.58 -10.28
C THR A 146 10.80 16.30 -10.95
N ARG A 147 11.09 17.36 -11.72
CA ARG A 147 10.06 18.12 -12.44
C ARG A 147 9.33 17.29 -13.49
N LEU A 148 10.05 16.44 -14.23
CA LEU A 148 9.43 15.59 -15.25
C LEU A 148 8.39 14.64 -14.65
N THR A 149 8.75 13.96 -13.55
CA THR A 149 7.81 13.15 -12.77
C THR A 149 6.59 13.97 -12.40
N TYR A 150 6.78 15.13 -11.77
CA TYR A 150 5.68 15.98 -11.33
C TYR A 150 4.63 16.23 -12.42
N TRP A 151 5.06 16.52 -13.65
CA TRP A 151 4.14 16.74 -14.77
C TRP A 151 3.47 15.45 -15.27
N LEU A 152 4.24 14.37 -15.42
CA LEU A 152 3.74 13.12 -16.00
C LEU A 152 2.84 12.32 -15.06
N THR A 153 2.98 12.51 -13.76
CA THR A 153 2.26 11.75 -12.73
C THR A 153 1.31 12.59 -11.90
N TRP A 154 0.92 13.78 -12.40
CA TRP A 154 0.02 14.71 -11.70
C TRP A 154 0.45 14.98 -10.25
N ALA A 155 1.73 15.30 -10.08
CA ALA A 155 2.36 15.66 -8.81
C ALA A 155 2.45 14.54 -7.75
N ILE A 156 2.07 13.29 -8.06
CA ILE A 156 2.07 12.19 -7.07
C ILE A 156 3.44 12.01 -6.39
N GLY A 157 4.53 12.22 -7.13
CA GLY A 157 5.89 12.13 -6.59
C GLY A 157 6.21 13.11 -5.45
N ARG A 158 5.40 14.17 -5.23
CA ARG A 158 5.48 15.06 -4.05
C ARG A 158 4.80 14.44 -2.83
N HIS A 159 5.02 13.14 -2.65
CA HIS A 159 4.21 12.31 -1.78
C HIS A 159 4.38 12.64 -0.30
N ALA A 160 5.60 13.02 0.09
CA ALA A 160 5.87 13.46 1.46
C ALA A 160 5.05 14.71 1.84
N HIS A 161 4.91 15.68 0.93
CA HIS A 161 4.08 16.86 1.18
C HIS A 161 2.60 16.50 1.19
N HIS A 162 2.14 15.66 0.25
CA HIS A 162 0.76 15.16 0.21
C HIS A 162 0.37 14.41 1.48
N HIS A 163 1.25 13.63 2.08
CA HIS A 163 0.97 12.94 3.34
C HIS A 163 1.11 13.81 4.58
N ALA A 164 1.89 14.90 4.51
CA ALA A 164 1.99 15.87 5.58
C ALA A 164 0.79 16.83 5.60
N ASP A 165 0.23 17.16 4.44
CA ASP A 165 -0.92 18.02 4.27
C ASP A 165 -1.78 17.53 3.09
N ALA A 166 -2.66 16.55 3.38
CA ALA A 166 -3.45 15.84 2.37
C ALA A 166 -4.61 16.66 1.78
N ASP A 167 -4.90 17.82 2.35
CA ASP A 167 -5.93 18.73 1.86
C ASP A 167 -5.40 19.70 0.79
N VAL A 168 -4.08 19.79 0.61
CA VAL A 168 -3.46 20.60 -0.46
C VAL A 168 -3.77 20.01 -1.82
N GLU A 169 -4.20 20.85 -2.75
CA GLU A 169 -4.47 20.40 -4.10
C GLU A 169 -3.19 19.96 -4.83
N PHE A 170 -3.30 18.98 -5.72
CA PHE A 170 -2.11 18.37 -6.33
C PHE A 170 -1.20 19.38 -7.05
N TRP A 171 -1.78 20.45 -7.64
CA TRP A 171 -1.03 21.51 -8.32
C TRP A 171 -0.29 22.47 -7.38
N ASN A 172 -0.59 22.41 -6.08
CA ASN A 172 0.03 23.21 -5.02
C ASN A 172 1.07 22.39 -4.22
N LEU A 173 1.29 21.12 -4.57
CA LEU A 173 2.26 20.28 -3.85
C LEU A 173 3.70 20.75 -4.05
N LYS A 174 4.44 20.90 -2.94
CA LYS A 174 5.78 21.47 -2.91
C LYS A 174 6.86 20.39 -2.84
N PRO A 175 8.08 20.66 -3.38
CA PRO A 175 9.26 19.84 -3.09
C PRO A 175 9.54 19.76 -1.59
N VAL A 176 9.95 18.58 -1.13
CA VAL A 176 10.50 18.36 0.21
C VAL A 176 11.97 17.98 0.06
N LEU A 177 12.88 18.93 0.34
CA LEU A 177 14.31 18.75 0.11
C LEU A 177 15.01 18.37 1.42
N ASN A 178 15.83 17.32 1.40
CA ASN A 178 16.69 16.87 2.51
C ASN A 178 15.97 16.53 3.83
N GLN A 179 14.64 16.41 3.83
CA GLN A 179 13.86 16.10 5.02
C GLN A 179 13.04 14.81 4.89
N ALA A 180 12.90 14.28 3.68
CA ALA A 180 12.22 13.04 3.38
C ALA A 180 13.17 12.09 2.63
N PRO A 181 13.03 10.78 2.78
CA PRO A 181 13.76 9.83 1.97
C PRO A 181 13.30 9.93 0.50
N GLU A 182 14.18 9.63 -0.46
CA GLU A 182 13.87 9.77 -1.90
C GLU A 182 13.95 8.46 -2.68
N THR A 183 13.00 8.28 -3.62
CA THR A 183 12.96 7.15 -4.55
C THR A 183 14.22 7.12 -5.45
N PRO A 184 14.72 5.94 -5.83
CA PRO A 184 15.89 5.83 -6.71
C PRO A 184 15.59 6.28 -8.16
N PHE A 185 16.43 7.12 -8.76
CA PHE A 185 16.34 7.47 -10.21
C PHE A 185 15.01 8.12 -10.66
N GLY A 186 14.23 8.64 -9.72
CA GLY A 186 12.90 9.20 -9.98
C GLY A 186 11.82 8.14 -10.20
N TYR A 187 10.58 8.60 -10.27
CA TYR A 187 9.38 7.79 -10.11
C TYR A 187 9.17 6.75 -11.23
N LEU A 188 9.30 7.16 -12.50
CA LEU A 188 9.03 6.28 -13.64
C LEU A 188 10.06 5.14 -13.75
N ALA A 189 11.34 5.43 -13.51
CA ALA A 189 12.38 4.42 -13.47
C ALA A 189 12.18 3.48 -12.27
N THR A 190 11.81 4.05 -11.11
CA THR A 190 11.49 3.27 -9.91
C THR A 190 10.37 2.26 -10.16
N TRP A 191 9.29 2.67 -10.84
CA TRP A 191 8.20 1.76 -11.20
C TRP A 191 8.68 0.55 -12.01
N ALA A 192 9.49 0.76 -13.05
CA ALA A 192 10.03 -0.34 -13.84
C ALA A 192 10.89 -1.27 -12.97
N ILE A 193 11.82 -0.69 -12.20
CA ILE A 193 12.79 -1.42 -11.39
C ILE A 193 12.11 -2.25 -10.29
N CYS A 194 11.07 -1.72 -9.65
CA CYS A 194 10.42 -2.37 -8.50
C CYS A 194 9.77 -3.72 -8.88
N THR A 195 9.46 -3.92 -10.16
CA THR A 195 8.93 -5.18 -10.70
C THR A 195 9.99 -6.27 -10.89
N ILE A 196 11.28 -5.96 -10.72
CA ILE A 196 12.41 -6.88 -10.84
C ILE A 196 13.05 -7.07 -9.44
N PRO A 197 12.61 -8.05 -8.64
CA PRO A 197 12.94 -8.11 -7.21
C PRO A 197 14.43 -8.08 -6.87
N PRO A 198 15.32 -8.83 -7.56
CA PRO A 198 16.75 -8.78 -7.23
C PRO A 198 17.37 -7.38 -7.37
N ILE A 199 16.96 -6.62 -8.40
CA ILE A 199 17.45 -5.25 -8.63
C ILE A 199 16.83 -4.31 -7.60
N TRP A 200 15.52 -4.43 -7.37
CA TRP A 200 14.80 -3.62 -6.39
C TRP A 200 15.40 -3.73 -5.00
N HIS A 201 15.59 -4.95 -4.50
CA HIS A 201 16.12 -5.21 -3.17
C HIS A 201 17.57 -4.74 -3.03
N ALA A 202 18.40 -4.94 -4.05
CA ALA A 202 19.78 -4.44 -4.05
C ALA A 202 19.85 -2.91 -3.92
N LEU A 203 18.91 -2.19 -4.53
CA LEU A 203 18.84 -0.72 -4.47
C LEU A 203 18.21 -0.20 -3.18
N MET A 204 17.14 -0.86 -2.70
CA MET A 204 16.35 -0.35 -1.57
C MET A 204 16.87 -0.79 -0.21
N ASN A 205 17.53 -1.95 -0.09
CA ASN A 205 18.05 -2.39 1.22
C ASN A 205 19.00 -1.35 1.86
N PRO A 206 19.99 -0.77 1.14
CA PRO A 206 20.83 0.29 1.71
C PRO A 206 20.04 1.55 2.07
N LYS A 207 19.06 1.94 1.25
CA LYS A 207 18.21 3.11 1.50
C LYS A 207 17.32 2.94 2.73
N LEU A 208 16.84 1.72 2.99
CA LEU A 208 16.09 1.40 4.21
C LEU A 208 16.95 1.55 5.46
N LEU A 209 18.21 1.08 5.41
CA LEU A 209 19.15 1.27 6.52
C LEU A 209 19.51 2.74 6.72
N GLU A 210 19.71 3.50 5.63
CA GLU A 210 19.88 4.94 5.69
C GLU A 210 18.67 5.62 6.35
N TRP A 211 17.46 5.14 6.06
CA TRP A 211 16.24 5.63 6.71
C TRP A 211 16.22 5.36 8.22
N ASP A 212 16.60 4.12 8.62
CA ASP A 212 16.69 3.69 10.02
C ASP A 212 17.64 4.58 10.85
N GLU A 213 18.73 5.03 10.22
CA GLU A 213 19.77 5.82 10.87
C GLU A 213 19.46 7.32 10.91
N LYS A 214 18.96 7.88 9.80
CA LYS A 214 18.85 9.34 9.62
C LYS A 214 17.49 9.91 9.96
N PHE A 215 16.42 9.13 9.81
CA PHE A 215 15.05 9.65 9.86
C PHE A 215 14.20 9.02 10.96
N ALA A 216 14.37 7.71 11.20
CA ALA A 216 13.54 7.01 12.18
C ALA A 216 13.73 7.53 13.61
N THR A 217 12.63 7.65 14.35
CA THR A 217 12.70 7.80 15.82
C THR A 217 13.25 6.52 16.46
N GLU A 218 13.63 6.56 17.75
CA GLU A 218 14.09 5.34 18.43
C GLU A 218 13.04 4.23 18.43
N ALA A 219 11.76 4.59 18.60
CA ALA A 219 10.64 3.64 18.55
C ALA A 219 10.42 3.07 17.14
N GLU A 220 10.49 3.93 16.11
CA GLU A 220 10.41 3.49 14.71
C GLU A 220 11.57 2.57 14.34
N ARG A 221 12.78 2.84 14.86
CA ARG A 221 13.96 2.02 14.63
C ARG A 221 13.83 0.63 15.26
N GLU A 222 13.13 0.50 16.41
CA GLU A 222 12.81 -0.82 16.96
C GLU A 222 11.85 -1.60 16.04
N LEU A 223 10.82 -0.94 15.52
CA LEU A 223 9.89 -1.54 14.54
C LEU A 223 10.63 -1.95 13.25
N ALA A 224 11.52 -1.09 12.76
CA ALA A 224 12.35 -1.37 11.60
C ALA A 224 13.32 -2.53 11.84
N ALA A 225 13.93 -2.64 13.02
CA ALA A 225 14.79 -3.76 13.39
C ALA A 225 14.02 -5.10 13.42
N GLN A 226 12.78 -5.09 13.91
CA GLN A 226 11.88 -6.26 13.81
C GLN A 226 11.60 -6.63 12.35
N ALA A 227 11.26 -5.65 11.51
CA ALA A 227 11.00 -5.88 10.09
C ALA A 227 12.25 -6.36 9.33
N ASN A 228 13.42 -5.84 9.68
CA ASN A 228 14.71 -6.26 9.14
C ASN A 228 15.00 -7.74 9.42
N ALA A 229 14.77 -8.19 10.66
CA ALA A 229 14.93 -9.60 11.05
C ALA A 229 14.01 -10.55 10.25
N LEU A 230 12.80 -10.08 9.92
CA LEU A 230 11.77 -10.86 9.22
C LEU A 230 11.77 -10.67 7.69
N SER A 231 12.69 -9.87 7.15
CA SER A 231 12.67 -9.45 5.74
C SER A 231 13.09 -10.52 4.73
N GLY A 232 13.83 -11.54 5.18
CA GLY A 232 14.49 -12.50 4.29
C GLY A 232 15.62 -11.89 3.44
N GLN A 233 16.03 -10.64 3.73
CA GLN A 233 17.09 -9.93 3.03
C GLN A 233 18.38 -9.98 3.86
N PRO A 234 19.47 -10.63 3.38
CA PRO A 234 20.68 -10.83 4.18
C PRO A 234 21.28 -9.55 4.77
N MET A 235 21.27 -8.46 4.00
CA MET A 235 21.77 -7.15 4.45
C MET A 235 20.95 -6.59 5.62
N LEU A 236 19.63 -6.66 5.53
CA LEU A 236 18.73 -6.16 6.58
C LEU A 236 18.78 -7.05 7.82
N MET A 237 18.79 -8.37 7.64
CA MET A 237 18.88 -9.33 8.75
C MET A 237 20.16 -9.12 9.57
N LYS A 238 21.31 -8.91 8.91
CA LYS A 238 22.57 -8.58 9.59
C LYS A 238 22.49 -7.27 10.39
N ALA A 239 21.82 -6.25 9.87
CA ALA A 239 21.62 -4.99 10.59
C ALA A 239 20.71 -5.18 11.82
N ALA A 240 19.67 -6.01 11.71
CA ALA A 240 18.84 -6.38 12.86
C ALA A 240 19.64 -7.10 13.94
N GLU A 241 20.44 -8.11 13.58
CA GLU A 241 21.30 -8.84 14.53
C GLU A 241 22.22 -7.90 15.31
N GLN A 242 22.81 -6.92 14.62
CA GLN A 242 23.63 -5.90 15.26
C GLN A 242 22.82 -5.04 16.24
N TYR A 243 21.67 -4.51 15.80
CA TYR A 243 20.78 -3.71 16.66
C TYR A 243 20.39 -4.45 17.94
N TYR A 244 19.95 -5.71 17.82
CA TYR A 244 19.54 -6.53 18.97
C TYR A 244 20.71 -6.88 19.89
N ARG A 245 21.90 -7.14 19.35
CA ARG A 245 23.12 -7.36 20.13
C ARG A 245 23.48 -6.13 20.96
N GLU A 246 23.44 -4.94 20.36
CA GLU A 246 23.73 -3.67 21.05
C GLU A 246 22.69 -3.38 22.15
N LYS A 247 21.43 -3.77 21.94
CA LYS A 247 20.35 -3.62 22.93
C LYS A 247 20.26 -4.75 23.96
N GLY A 248 21.10 -5.78 23.86
CA GLY A 248 21.05 -6.96 24.75
C GLY A 248 19.74 -7.74 24.68
N LYS A 249 19.06 -7.71 23.53
CA LYS A 249 17.76 -8.36 23.29
C LYS A 249 17.93 -9.52 22.29
N GLN A 250 16.97 -10.46 22.28
CA GLN A 250 16.95 -11.54 21.29
C GLN A 250 16.36 -11.08 19.96
N VAL A 251 16.89 -11.59 18.85
CA VAL A 251 16.36 -11.35 17.51
C VAL A 251 15.03 -12.08 17.35
N PRO A 252 13.95 -11.41 16.89
CA PRO A 252 12.66 -12.04 16.62
C PRO A 252 12.80 -13.16 15.60
N GLN A 253 12.18 -14.30 15.88
CA GLN A 253 12.07 -15.40 14.92
C GLN A 253 10.80 -15.25 14.09
N PRO A 254 10.80 -15.68 12.81
CA PRO A 254 9.58 -15.79 12.04
C PRO A 254 8.55 -16.67 12.77
N PRO A 255 7.24 -16.39 12.66
CA PRO A 255 6.23 -17.30 13.18
C PRO A 255 6.46 -18.69 12.57
N ALA A 256 6.40 -19.73 13.41
CA ALA A 256 6.59 -21.11 12.97
C ALA A 256 5.64 -21.40 11.79
N GLN A 257 6.16 -21.97 10.70
CA GLN A 257 5.30 -22.42 9.61
C GLN A 257 4.25 -23.38 10.18
N PRO A 258 2.97 -23.27 9.78
CA PRO A 258 1.97 -24.25 10.19
C PRO A 258 2.49 -25.63 9.82
N GLN A 259 2.62 -26.52 10.82
CA GLN A 259 2.94 -27.90 10.53
C GLN A 259 1.87 -28.43 9.55
N PRO A 260 2.25 -29.15 8.49
CA PRO A 260 1.26 -29.82 7.67
C PRO A 260 0.42 -30.70 8.60
N LEU A 261 -0.90 -30.53 8.54
CA LEU A 261 -1.83 -31.42 9.24
C LEU A 261 -1.42 -32.85 8.87
N ALA A 262 -0.91 -33.60 9.85
CA ALA A 262 -0.63 -35.00 9.67
C ALA A 262 -1.96 -35.65 9.27
N GLY A 263 -2.04 -36.08 8.01
CA GLY A 263 -3.24 -36.71 7.48
C GLY A 263 -3.53 -37.96 8.30
N SER A 264 -4.55 -37.88 9.14
CA SER A 264 -5.21 -39.05 9.71
C SER A 264 -5.98 -39.75 8.59
N HIS A 265 -5.26 -40.45 7.72
CA HIS A 265 -5.84 -41.53 6.92
C HIS A 265 -5.99 -42.75 7.82
N GLU A 266 -6.95 -42.70 8.75
CA GLU A 266 -7.57 -43.93 9.22
C GLU A 266 -8.53 -44.37 8.11
N ALA A 267 -8.05 -45.32 7.31
CA ALA A 267 -8.91 -46.09 6.43
C ALA A 267 -9.90 -46.88 7.30
N SER A 268 -11.17 -46.46 7.29
CA SER A 268 -12.26 -47.32 7.77
C SER A 268 -12.39 -48.51 6.82
N PRO A 269 -12.32 -49.76 7.30
CA PRO A 269 -12.63 -50.90 6.46
C PRO A 269 -14.14 -50.95 6.21
N ALA A 270 -14.49 -51.30 4.97
CA ALA A 270 -15.85 -51.42 4.48
C ALA A 270 -16.65 -52.49 5.26
N LEU A 271 -17.92 -52.16 5.53
CA LEU A 271 -19.07 -53.07 5.56
C LEU A 271 -20.31 -52.32 5.06
#